data_AF-A0A084W1Y4-F1
#
_entry.id   AF-A0A084W1Y4-F1
#
_cell.length_a   1.000
_cell.length_b   1.000
_cell.length_c   1.000
_cell.angle_alpha   90.00
_cell.angle_beta   90.00
_cell.angle_gamma   90.00
#
_symmetry.space_group_name_H-M   'P 1'
#
loop_
_entity.id
_entity.type
_entity.pdbx_description
1 polymer ?
#
loop_
_entity_poly.entity_id
_entity_poly.type
_entity_poly.pdbx_seq_one_letter_code
_entity_poly.pdbx_strand_id
1 'polypeptide(L)'
;MLDNLRKGILEDDRELKCYTMCIAQMGGTLTKKGEINVQKTLAQLDAMLPPEMKQKAKDAVQSCRETQGQYKDPCDKTFYTTKCLAEYDPDSFLFP
;
A
#
# COMPACT_ATOMS: atom_id res chain seq x y z
N MET A 1 -17.23 3.12 1.09
CA MET A 1 -15.83 3.51 1.34
C MET A 1 -14.86 2.33 1.16
N LEU A 2 -14.87 1.30 2.01
CA LEU A 2 -13.91 0.18 1.89
C LEU A 2 -14.10 -0.68 0.63
N ASP A 3 -15.34 -0.88 0.18
CA ASP A 3 -15.60 -1.57 -1.09
C ASP A 3 -15.09 -0.81 -2.32
N ASN A 4 -15.00 0.53 -2.22
CA ASN A 4 -14.41 1.37 -3.27
C ASN A 4 -12.89 1.20 -3.25
N LEU A 5 -12.26 1.24 -2.07
CA LEU A 5 -10.83 0.98 -1.92
C LEU A 5 -10.42 -0.37 -2.52
N ARG A 6 -11.16 -1.45 -2.27
CA ARG A 6 -10.89 -2.77 -2.85
C ARG A 6 -11.00 -2.83 -4.37
N LYS A 7 -11.70 -1.86 -4.98
CA LYS A 7 -11.79 -1.68 -6.44
C LYS A 7 -10.76 -0.68 -6.97
N GLY A 8 -9.81 -0.24 -6.15
CA GLY A 8 -8.82 0.78 -6.51
C GLY A 8 -9.36 2.21 -6.53
N ILE A 9 -10.56 2.46 -6.00
CA ILE A 9 -11.15 3.79 -5.91
C ILE A 9 -10.86 4.36 -4.52
N LEU A 10 -9.82 5.20 -4.42
CA LEU A 10 -9.37 5.82 -3.18
C LEU A 10 -9.85 7.28 -3.08
N GLU A 11 -10.88 7.50 -2.26
CA GLU A 11 -11.42 8.82 -1.93
C GLU A 11 -10.49 9.53 -0.92
N ASP A 12 -10.26 10.84 -1.09
CA ASP A 12 -9.41 11.62 -0.18
C ASP A 12 -10.16 11.94 1.11
N ASP A 13 -10.29 10.92 1.96
CA ASP A 13 -10.93 10.96 3.27
C ASP A 13 -9.93 10.60 4.38
N ARG A 14 -10.05 11.27 5.53
CA ARG A 14 -9.10 11.09 6.64
C ARG A 14 -9.20 9.72 7.28
N GLU A 15 -10.41 9.18 7.45
CA GLU A 15 -10.61 7.87 8.03
C GLU A 15 -10.07 6.79 7.09
N LEU A 16 -10.32 6.91 5.79
CA LEU A 16 -9.77 6.01 4.77
C LEU A 16 -8.23 6.04 4.74
N LYS A 17 -7.64 7.24 4.81
CA LYS A 17 -6.20 7.42 4.88
C LYS A 17 -5.60 6.65 6.06
N CYS A 18 -6.12 6.88 7.25
CA CYS A 18 -5.61 6.20 8.45
C CYS A 18 -5.99 4.71 8.49
N TYR A 19 -7.04 4.28 7.79
CA TYR A 19 -7.31 2.86 7.59
C TYR A 19 -6.19 2.18 6.81
N THR A 20 -5.66 2.80 5.73
CA THR A 20 -4.51 2.22 5.01
C THR A 20 -3.27 2.12 5.89
N MET A 21 -3.06 3.07 6.80
CA MET A 21 -2.00 3.00 7.81
C MET A 21 -2.22 1.83 8.77
N CYS A 22 -3.46 1.64 9.25
CA CYS A 22 -3.81 0.53 10.14
C CYS A 22 -3.50 -0.82 9.49
N ILE A 23 -3.87 -1.01 8.22
CA ILE A 23 -3.55 -2.24 7.47
C ILE A 23 -2.04 -2.43 7.34
N ALA A 24 -1.29 -1.38 6.98
CA ALA A 24 0.16 -1.46 6.85
C ALA A 24 0.84 -1.80 8.20
N GLN A 25 0.30 -1.28 9.31
CA GLN A 25 0.74 -1.60 10.66
C GLN A 25 0.45 -3.06 11.02
N MET A 26 -0.76 -3.57 10.75
CA MET A 26 -1.12 -4.96 11.00
C MET A 26 -0.28 -5.94 10.16
N GLY A 27 0.04 -5.58 8.91
CA GLY A 27 0.96 -6.34 8.06
C GLY A 27 2.41 -6.28 8.52
N GLY A 28 2.74 -5.46 9.53
CA GLY A 28 4.11 -5.29 10.03
C GLY A 28 5.04 -4.58 9.05
N THR A 29 4.49 -3.86 8.07
CA THR A 29 5.25 -3.19 7.00
C THR A 29 5.60 -1.75 7.33
N LEU A 30 5.11 -1.20 8.44
CA LEU A 30 5.49 0.12 8.93
C LEU A 30 6.69 0.08 9.88
N THR A 31 7.54 1.10 9.79
CA THR A 31 8.56 1.40 10.79
C THR A 31 7.92 2.05 12.02
N LYS A 32 8.66 2.14 13.13
CA LYS A 32 8.21 2.87 14.33
C LYS A 32 7.97 4.36 14.08
N LYS A 33 8.48 4.92 12.97
CA LYS A 33 8.31 6.32 12.57
C LYS A 33 7.12 6.52 11.62
N GLY A 34 6.34 5.47 11.31
CA GLY A 34 5.21 5.56 10.39
C GLY A 34 5.61 5.61 8.91
N GLU A 35 6.79 5.10 8.58
CA GLU A 35 7.26 4.99 7.18
C GLU A 35 7.07 3.55 6.67
N ILE A 36 6.77 3.40 5.39
CA ILE A 36 6.66 2.08 4.75
C ILE A 36 8.06 1.50 4.57
N ASN A 37 8.28 0.32 5.15
CA ASN A 37 9.49 -0.46 4.96
C ASN A 37 9.34 -1.37 3.74
N VAL A 38 9.91 -0.94 2.62
CA VAL A 38 9.85 -1.62 1.33
C VAL A 38 10.26 -3.09 1.43
N GLN A 39 11.36 -3.40 2.14
CA GLN A 39 11.86 -4.78 2.27
C GLN A 39 10.86 -5.68 3.00
N LYS A 40 10.24 -5.18 4.08
CA LYS A 40 9.18 -5.91 4.79
C LYS A 40 7.92 -6.06 3.95
N THR A 41 7.55 -5.05 3.17
CA THR A 41 6.42 -5.12 2.23
C THR A 41 6.65 -6.21 1.20
N LEU A 42 7.83 -6.27 0.57
CA LEU A 42 8.17 -7.30 -0.40
C LEU A 42 8.11 -8.71 0.23
N ALA A 43 8.63 -8.87 1.45
CA ALA A 43 8.56 -10.13 2.18
C ALA A 43 7.11 -10.55 2.50
N GLN A 44 6.23 -9.60 2.83
CA GLN A 44 4.80 -9.91 3.03
C GLN A 44 4.12 -10.35 1.73
N LEU A 45 4.41 -9.69 0.61
CA LEU A 45 3.87 -10.11 -0.69
C LEU A 45 4.32 -11.54 -1.04
N ASP A 46 5.57 -11.90 -0.71
CA ASP A 46 6.07 -13.26 -0.89
C ASP A 46 5.35 -14.30 -0.03
N ALA A 47 4.89 -13.93 1.17
CA ALA A 47 4.16 -14.82 2.06
C ALA A 47 2.67 -14.94 1.70
N MET A 48 2.05 -13.87 1.20
CA MET A 48 0.59 -13.77 1.04
C MET A 48 0.11 -14.07 -0.38
N LEU A 49 0.88 -13.73 -1.41
CA LEU A 49 0.42 -13.82 -2.80
C LEU A 49 0.79 -15.15 -3.47
N PRO A 50 -0.04 -15.63 -4.41
CA PRO A 50 0.32 -16.77 -5.24
C PRO A 50 1.43 -16.39 -6.24
N PRO A 51 2.25 -17.35 -6.72
CA PRO A 51 3.44 -17.09 -7.53
C PRO A 51 3.22 -16.19 -8.75
N GLU A 52 2.09 -16.34 -9.43
CA GLU A 52 1.70 -15.60 -10.64
C GLU A 52 1.46 -14.10 -10.40
N MET A 53 1.15 -13.71 -9.16
CA MET A 53 0.89 -12.29 -8.79
C MET A 53 2.10 -11.60 -8.17
N LYS A 54 3.05 -12.37 -7.62
CA LYS A 54 4.18 -11.84 -6.85
C LYS A 54 5.01 -10.83 -7.63
N GLN A 55 5.37 -11.17 -8.88
CA GLN A 55 6.28 -10.31 -9.64
C GLN A 55 5.66 -8.94 -9.92
N LYS A 56 4.41 -8.92 -10.41
CA LYS A 56 3.67 -7.68 -10.66
C LYS A 56 3.53 -6.82 -9.40
N ALA A 57 3.15 -7.44 -8.28
CA ALA A 57 3.01 -6.73 -7.01
C ALA A 57 4.35 -6.14 -6.51
N LYS A 58 5.46 -6.88 -6.68
CA LYS A 58 6.80 -6.39 -6.34
C LYS A 58 7.23 -5.23 -7.23
N ASP A 59 6.96 -5.31 -8.53
CA ASP A 59 7.27 -4.24 -9.48
C ASP A 59 6.49 -2.97 -9.15
N ALA A 60 5.20 -3.08 -8.80
CA ALA A 60 4.39 -1.96 -8.32
C ALA A 60 4.99 -1.33 -7.04
N VAL A 61 5.38 -2.14 -6.06
CA VAL A 61 6.02 -1.65 -4.82
C VAL A 61 7.33 -0.92 -5.12
N GLN A 62 8.16 -1.43 -6.04
CA GLN A 62 9.39 -0.76 -6.43
C GLN A 62 9.12 0.58 -7.11
N SER A 63 8.14 0.64 -8.00
CA SER A 63 7.75 1.87 -8.71
C SER A 63 7.17 2.93 -7.78
N CYS A 64 6.45 2.53 -6.72
CA CYS A 64 5.79 3.44 -5.78
C CYS A 64 6.58 3.73 -4.50
N ARG A 65 7.81 3.19 -4.36
CA ARG A 65 8.55 3.22 -3.08
C ARG A 65 8.87 4.63 -2.56
N GLU A 66 9.00 5.60 -3.47
CA GLU A 66 9.38 6.99 -3.14
C GLU A 66 8.16 7.89 -2.85
N THR A 67 6.93 7.41 -3.12
CA THR A 67 5.70 8.19 -2.95
C THR A 67 5.54 8.71 -1.53
N GLN A 68 5.80 7.88 -0.52
CA GLN A 68 5.75 8.29 0.89
C GLN A 68 6.70 9.45 1.26
N GLY A 69 7.74 9.72 0.47
CA GLY A 69 8.69 10.80 0.71
C GLY A 69 8.08 12.19 0.54
N GLN A 70 6.97 12.29 -0.19
CA GLN A 70 6.26 13.54 -0.46
C GLN A 70 5.36 13.98 0.71
N TYR A 71 5.14 13.11 1.70
CA TYR A 71 4.17 13.32 2.77
C TYR A 71 4.82 13.25 4.15
N LYS A 72 4.31 14.05 5.10
CA LYS A 72 4.77 14.05 6.50
C LYS A 72 3.90 13.16 7.39
N ASP A 73 2.59 13.20 7.20
CA ASP A 73 1.64 12.42 7.98
C ASP A 73 1.71 10.91 7.60
N PRO A 74 1.85 9.98 8.57
CA PRO A 74 1.83 8.54 8.31
C PRO A 74 0.58 8.02 7.59
N CYS A 75 -0.59 8.59 7.86
CA CYS A 75 -1.82 8.24 7.16
C CYS A 75 -1.74 8.63 5.68
N ASP A 76 -1.19 9.82 5.37
CA ASP A 76 -1.00 10.26 3.98
C ASP A 76 0.08 9.41 3.28
N LYS A 77 1.21 9.13 3.96
CA LYS A 77 2.28 8.28 3.42
C LYS A 77 1.76 6.94 2.93
N THR A 78 0.94 6.28 3.74
CA THR A 78 0.38 4.96 3.43
C THR A 78 -0.72 5.04 2.39
N PHE A 79 -1.60 6.03 2.50
CA PHE A 79 -2.69 6.22 1.55
C PHE A 79 -2.19 6.51 0.13
N TYR A 80 -1.33 7.51 -0.04
CA TYR A 80 -0.87 7.88 -1.38
C TYR A 80 0.07 6.83 -1.98
N THR A 81 0.82 6.09 -1.16
CA THR A 81 1.55 4.92 -1.67
C THR A 81 0.59 3.83 -2.12
N THR A 82 -0.47 3.54 -1.36
CA THR A 82 -1.51 2.57 -1.76
C THR A 82 -2.23 3.01 -3.03
N LYS A 83 -2.50 4.31 -3.16
CA LYS A 83 -3.08 4.90 -4.37
C LYS A 83 -2.16 4.72 -5.58
N CYS A 84 -0.87 4.99 -5.44
CA CYS A 84 0.11 4.72 -6.48
C CYS A 84 0.10 3.23 -6.91
N LEU A 85 0.01 2.30 -5.96
CA LEU A 85 -0.09 0.86 -6.29
C LEU A 85 -1.36 0.53 -7.08
N ALA A 86 -2.50 1.11 -6.68
CA ALA A 86 -3.78 0.92 -7.37
C ALA A 86 -3.77 1.53 -8.79
N GLU A 87 -3.07 2.65 -9.00
CA GLU A 87 -2.94 3.30 -10.30
C GLU A 87 -1.91 2.62 -11.21
N TYR A 88 -0.87 2.00 -10.63
CA TYR A 88 0.20 1.34 -11.39
C TYR A 88 -0.27 0.07 -12.10
N ASP A 89 -1.03 -0.79 -11.40
CA ASP A 89 -1.60 -2.02 -11.98
C ASP A 89 -3.01 -2.25 -11.38
N PRO A 90 -4.04 -1.56 -11.91
CA PRO A 90 -5.41 -1.64 -11.39
C PRO A 90 -5.99 -3.05 -11.43
N ASP A 91 -5.64 -3.84 -12.46
CA ASP A 91 -6.16 -5.20 -12.67
C ASP A 91 -5.61 -6.20 -11.65
N SER A 92 -4.40 -5.94 -11.13
CA SER A 92 -3.72 -6.81 -10.16
C SER A 92 -3.76 -6.25 -8.74
N PHE A 93 -4.35 -5.06 -8.54
CA PHE A 93 -4.42 -4.41 -7.24
C PHE A 93 -5.34 -5.20 -6.29
N LEU A 94 -4.83 -5.49 -5.11
CA LEU A 94 -5.57 -6.12 -4.03
C LEU A 94 -5.30 -5.37 -2.73
N PHE A 95 -6.36 -5.15 -1.96
CA PHE A 95 -6.26 -4.56 -0.63
C PHE A 95 -7.21 -5.30 0.34
N PRO A 96 -6.78 -5.54 1.60
CA PRO A 96 -7.61 -6.18 2.62
C PRO A 96 -8.99 -5.54 2.84
#